data_AF-A0A2D7WHC8-F1
#
_entry.id   AF-A0A2D7WHC8-F1
#
_cell.length_a   1.000
_cell.length_b   1.000
_cell.length_c   1.000
_cell.angle_alpha   90.00
_cell.angle_beta   90.00
_cell.angle_gamma   90.00
#
_symmetry.space_group_name_H-M   'P 1'
#
loop_
_entity.id
_entity.type
_entity.pdbx_description
1 polymer ?
#
loop_
_entity_poly.entity_id
_entity_poly.type
_entity_poly.pdbx_seq_one_letter_code
_entity_poly.pdbx_strand_id
1 'polypeptide(L)'
;MGPSDFVSVEQAMTNVFVIQNQHGHYLGKQQQWLDGRDRKLLYRTEHHDEAINTVFELSSKDIWLRANALACPLDEHRQPDVEPGPAIPDDTEVDSPESAIVEGEN
;
A
#
# COMPACT_ATOMS: atom_id res chain seq x y z
N MET A 1 39.32 -14.38 2.27
CA MET A 1 38.07 -13.87 2.87
C MET A 1 36.96 -14.22 1.90
N GLY A 2 36.26 -15.33 2.13
CA GLY A 2 35.09 -15.73 1.34
C GLY A 2 33.87 -14.85 1.70
N PRO A 3 32.71 -15.18 1.13
CA PRO A 3 32.11 -14.45 0.02
C PRO A 3 31.02 -13.50 0.54
N SER A 4 30.98 -12.27 0.03
CA SER A 4 29.75 -11.46 0.15
C SER A 4 28.78 -11.96 -0.92
N ASP A 5 28.11 -13.07 -0.58
CA ASP A 5 26.84 -13.51 -1.12
C ASP A 5 25.82 -12.36 -1.07
N PHE A 6 25.92 -11.41 -2.00
CA PHE A 6 24.77 -10.60 -2.39
C PHE A 6 24.08 -11.27 -3.58
N VAL A 7 23.79 -12.56 -3.38
CA VAL A 7 22.91 -13.33 -4.23
C VAL A 7 21.58 -13.37 -3.49
N SER A 8 20.78 -12.31 -3.64
CA SER A 8 19.33 -12.46 -3.55
C SER A 8 18.80 -12.53 -4.97
N VAL A 9 18.98 -13.69 -5.60
CA VAL A 9 18.22 -14.04 -6.80
C VAL A 9 16.74 -14.17 -6.40
N GLU A 10 15.89 -13.62 -7.26
CA GLU A 10 14.51 -14.03 -7.57
C GLU A 10 13.62 -14.56 -6.44
N GLN A 11 12.48 -13.88 -6.27
CA GLN A 11 11.22 -14.58 -6.02
C GLN A 11 10.25 -14.15 -7.12
N ALA A 12 10.29 -14.88 -8.23
CA ALA A 12 9.26 -14.85 -9.26
C ALA A 12 8.34 -16.06 -9.04
N MET A 13 7.45 -15.99 -8.05
CA MET A 13 6.26 -16.86 -7.95
C MET A 13 5.15 -16.07 -7.25
N THR A 14 4.23 -15.50 -8.05
CA THR A 14 3.13 -14.62 -7.61
C THR A 14 3.58 -13.45 -6.73
N ASN A 15 3.97 -12.34 -7.35
CA ASN A 15 4.25 -11.11 -6.62
C ASN A 15 2.94 -10.33 -6.44
N VAL A 16 2.70 -9.82 -5.24
CA VAL A 16 1.67 -8.80 -5.01
C VAL A 16 2.31 -7.44 -4.91
N PHE A 17 1.58 -6.45 -5.39
CA PHE A 17 1.91 -5.06 -5.22
C PHE A 17 1.21 -4.55 -3.97
N VAL A 18 2.01 -3.97 -3.09
CA VAL A 18 1.56 -3.21 -1.93
C VAL A 18 1.96 -1.75 -2.13
N ILE A 19 1.27 -0.85 -1.45
CA ILE A 19 1.54 0.59 -1.56
C ILE A 19 2.13 1.05 -0.25
N GLN A 20 3.28 1.71 -0.31
CA GLN A 20 3.98 2.27 0.84
C GLN A 20 4.17 3.78 0.67
N ASN A 21 4.02 4.55 1.74
CA ASN A 21 4.35 5.97 1.72
C ASN A 21 5.82 6.24 2.08
N GLN A 22 6.25 7.48 1.91
CA GLN A 22 7.57 7.97 2.32
C GLN A 22 7.92 7.79 3.81
N HIS A 23 6.94 7.49 4.67
CA HIS A 23 7.12 7.25 6.10
C HIS A 23 7.30 5.76 6.43
N GLY A 24 7.22 4.87 5.44
CA GLY A 24 7.28 3.42 5.64
C GLY A 24 5.95 2.79 6.05
N HIS A 25 4.84 3.53 5.97
CA HIS A 25 3.49 3.02 6.26
C HIS A 25 2.88 2.40 5.01
N TYR A 26 2.04 1.39 5.19
CA TYR A 26 1.39 0.66 4.11
C TYR A 26 -0.08 1.08 3.95
N LEU A 27 -0.58 1.06 2.73
CA LEU A 27 -1.98 1.34 2.46
C LEU A 27 -2.87 0.16 2.87
N GLY A 28 -3.96 0.42 3.58
CA GLY A 28 -5.02 -0.52 3.89
C GLY A 28 -6.09 -0.59 2.80
N LYS A 29 -6.92 -1.64 2.82
CA LYS A 29 -8.05 -1.80 1.88
C LYS A 29 -9.07 -0.67 1.93
N GLN A 30 -9.13 0.06 3.04
CA GLN A 30 -10.00 1.23 3.25
C GLN A 30 -9.31 2.54 2.85
N GLN A 31 -8.20 2.48 2.10
CA GLN A 31 -7.34 3.63 1.77
C GLN A 31 -6.77 4.38 2.99
N GLN A 32 -6.65 3.70 4.14
CA GLN A 32 -6.04 4.21 5.37
C GLN A 32 -4.57 3.78 5.49
N TRP A 33 -3.72 4.61 6.08
CA TRP A 33 -2.32 4.23 6.35
C TRP A 33 -2.23 3.33 7.57
N LEU A 34 -1.49 2.22 7.46
CA LEU A 34 -1.33 1.19 8.47
C LEU A 34 0.16 0.88 8.69
N ASP A 35 0.51 0.47 9.90
CA ASP A 35 1.88 0.11 10.31
C ASP A 35 2.40 -1.16 9.60
N GLY A 36 1.52 -2.01 9.07
CA GLY A 36 1.92 -3.24 8.36
C GLY A 36 1.98 -4.50 9.24
N ARG A 37 1.79 -4.40 10.56
CA ARG A 37 1.56 -5.57 11.45
C ARG A 37 0.40 -6.44 10.98
N ASP A 38 -0.70 -5.82 10.58
CA ASP A 38 -1.88 -6.52 10.09
C ASP A 38 -1.86 -6.68 8.57
N ARG A 39 -1.06 -7.65 8.10
CA ARG A 39 -0.91 -8.02 6.67
C ARG A 39 -2.24 -8.32 5.96
N LYS A 40 -3.30 -8.69 6.70
CA LYS A 40 -4.66 -8.96 6.18
C LYS A 40 -5.45 -7.70 5.82
N LEU A 41 -5.17 -6.59 6.50
CA LEU A 41 -5.84 -5.30 6.31
C LEU A 41 -5.17 -4.47 5.21
N LEU A 42 -3.94 -4.82 4.83
CA LEU A 42 -3.22 -4.17 3.76
C LEU A 42 -3.90 -4.35 2.40
N TYR A 43 -3.83 -3.29 1.61
CA TYR A 43 -4.12 -3.31 0.19
C TYR A 43 -3.08 -4.15 -0.52
N ARG A 44 -3.55 -5.09 -1.34
CA ARG A 44 -2.73 -5.98 -2.15
C ARG A 44 -3.43 -6.17 -3.48
N THR A 45 -2.66 -6.11 -4.55
CA THR A 45 -3.12 -6.46 -5.89
C THR A 45 -2.07 -7.33 -6.56
N GLU A 46 -2.50 -8.24 -7.43
CA GLU A 46 -1.60 -9.00 -8.32
C GLU A 46 -1.21 -8.20 -9.57
N HIS A 47 -1.93 -7.10 -9.85
CA HIS A 47 -1.78 -6.29 -11.04
C HIS A 47 -1.01 -5.00 -10.74
N HIS A 48 0.08 -4.79 -11.48
CA HIS A 48 0.91 -3.59 -11.32
C HIS A 48 0.13 -2.31 -11.68
N ASP A 49 -0.69 -2.36 -12.72
CA ASP A 49 -1.51 -1.24 -13.17
C ASP A 49 -2.54 -0.79 -12.11
N GLU A 50 -3.18 -1.71 -11.39
CA GLU A 50 -4.06 -1.37 -10.28
C GLU A 50 -3.32 -0.66 -9.14
N ALA A 51 -2.09 -1.10 -8.84
CA ALA A 51 -1.26 -0.46 -7.82
C ALA A 51 -0.87 0.96 -8.23
N ILE A 52 -0.47 1.15 -9.50
CA ILE A 52 -0.15 2.47 -10.06
C ILE A 52 -1.39 3.37 -10.07
N ASN A 53 -2.55 2.85 -10.46
CA ASN A 53 -3.80 3.61 -10.45
C ASN A 53 -4.13 4.10 -9.03
N THR A 54 -3.99 3.24 -8.04
CA THR A 54 -4.22 3.60 -6.64
C THR A 54 -3.21 4.66 -6.14
N VAL A 55 -1.92 4.51 -6.47
CA VAL A 55 -0.90 5.53 -6.16
C VAL A 55 -1.24 6.87 -6.82
N PHE A 56 -1.74 6.85 -8.05
CA PHE A 56 -2.18 8.04 -8.77
C PHE A 56 -3.39 8.71 -8.10
N GLU A 57 -4.39 7.93 -7.70
CA GLU A 57 -5.54 8.43 -6.95
C GLU A 57 -5.13 9.08 -5.62
N LEU A 58 -4.22 8.45 -4.87
CA LEU A 58 -3.67 9.00 -3.63
C LEU A 58 -2.91 10.30 -3.86
N SER A 59 -2.03 10.33 -4.87
CA SER A 59 -1.23 11.51 -5.23
C SER A 59 -2.10 12.65 -5.77
N SER A 60 -3.26 12.33 -6.34
CA SER A 60 -4.23 13.33 -6.83
C SER A 60 -5.02 13.97 -5.67
N LYS A 61 -5.29 13.21 -4.60
CA LYS A 61 -5.92 13.71 -3.37
C LYS A 61 -4.95 14.54 -2.53
N ASP A 62 -3.71 14.09 -2.41
CA ASP A 62 -2.67 14.77 -1.64
C ASP A 62 -1.34 14.82 -2.42
N ILE A 63 -1.01 16.02 -2.91
CA ILE A 63 0.21 16.26 -3.70
C ILE A 63 1.51 16.15 -2.90
N TRP A 64 1.43 16.20 -1.57
CA TRP A 64 2.60 16.08 -0.68
C TRP A 64 2.88 14.64 -0.31
N LEU A 65 1.90 13.76 -0.48
CA LEU A 65 2.01 12.34 -0.23
C LEU A 65 2.78 11.67 -1.38
N ARG A 66 3.97 11.13 -1.08
CA ARG A 66 4.69 10.25 -2.00
C ARG A 66 4.45 8.79 -1.67
N ALA A 67 3.42 8.23 -2.28
CA ALA A 67 3.16 6.80 -2.27
C ALA A 67 3.97 6.11 -3.38
N ASN A 68 4.41 4.87 -3.13
CA ASN A 68 5.13 4.05 -4.09
C ASN A 68 4.57 2.63 -4.09
N ALA A 69 4.47 2.04 -5.28
CA ALA A 69 4.05 0.65 -5.46
C ALA A 69 5.28 -0.26 -5.32
N LEU A 70 5.28 -1.11 -4.30
CA LEU A 70 6.34 -2.08 -4.04
C LEU A 70 5.83 -3.48 -4.37
N ALA A 71 6.59 -4.20 -5.19
CA ALA A 71 6.35 -5.62 -5.41
C ALA A 71 6.92 -6.41 -4.24
N CYS A 72 6.07 -7.20 -3.57
CA CYS A 72 6.45 -8.08 -2.48
C CYS A 72 6.00 -9.52 -2.77
N PRO A 73 6.84 -10.52 -2.47
CA PRO A 73 6.43 -11.91 -2.59
C PRO A 73 5.35 -12.24 -1.55
N LEU A 74 4.46 -13.19 -1.87
CA LEU A 74 3.56 -13.75 -0.87
C LEU A 74 4.24 -14.91 -0.14
N ASP A 75 4.08 -14.94 1.17
CA ASP A 75 4.47 -16.05 2.04
C ASP A 75 3.51 -17.26 1.88
N GLU A 76 3.85 -18.42 2.46
CA GLU A 76 3.03 -19.66 2.42
C GLU A 76 1.60 -19.45 2.95
N HIS A 77 1.39 -18.44 3.78
CA HIS A 77 0.08 -18.03 4.29
C HIS A 77 -0.70 -17.08 3.36
N ARG A 78 -0.24 -16.87 2.11
CA ARG A 78 -0.79 -15.88 1.15
C ARG A 78 -0.83 -14.47 1.74
N GLN A 79 0.18 -14.10 2.52
CA GLN A 79 0.32 -12.76 3.07
C GLN A 79 1.55 -12.10 2.45
N PRO A 80 1.47 -10.79 2.10
CA PRO A 80 2.65 -10.08 1.60
C PRO A 80 3.74 -10.13 2.66
N ASP A 81 4.93 -10.59 2.29
CA ASP A 81 6.06 -10.55 3.20
C ASP A 81 6.62 -9.13 3.23
N VAL A 82 6.08 -8.34 4.16
CA VAL A 82 6.46 -6.96 4.41
C VAL A 82 6.96 -6.81 5.84
N GLU A 83 8.05 -6.06 5.98
CA GLU A 83 8.56 -5.62 7.27
C GLU A 83 7.59 -4.57 7.83
N PRO A 84 7.06 -4.74 9.05
CA PRO A 84 6.20 -3.72 9.66
C PRO A 84 6.99 -2.42 9.81
N GLY A 85 6.37 -1.32 9.41
CA GLY A 85 6.92 0.02 9.53
C GLY A 85 6.90 0.55 10.97
N PRO A 86 7.30 1.81 11.19
CA PRO A 86 7.13 2.46 12.47
C PRO A 86 5.65 2.58 12.84
N ALA A 87 5.33 2.43 14.13
CA ALA A 87 3.97 2.55 14.62
C ALA A 87 3.41 3.95 14.30
N ILE A 88 2.34 4.00 13.52
CA ILE A 88 1.60 5.24 13.25
C ILE A 88 0.86 5.59 14.54
N PRO A 89 1.08 6.79 15.13
CA PRO A 89 0.17 7.27 16.15
C PRO A 89 -1.22 7.40 15.51
N ASP A 90 -2.20 6.73 16.10
CA ASP A 90 -3.61 6.76 15.69
C ASP A 90 -4.14 8.19 15.89
N ASP A 91 -4.01 9.03 14.87
CA ASP A 91 -4.76 10.28 14.76
C ASP A 91 -5.91 9.99 13.78
N THR A 92 -7.03 9.63 14.38
CA THR A 92 -8.34 9.48 13.77
C THR A 92 -8.79 10.81 13.13
N GLU A 93 -9.68 10.76 12.12
CA GLU A 93 -10.36 11.91 11.42
C GLU A 93 -9.48 12.67 10.39
N VAL A 94 -9.87 13.10 9.20
CA VAL A 94 -11.11 13.34 8.43
C VAL A 94 -10.62 13.46 6.97
N ASP A 95 -11.31 13.03 5.91
CA ASP A 95 -12.33 13.83 5.21
C ASP A 95 -12.80 12.97 4.03
N SER A 96 -14.00 12.41 4.13
CA SER A 96 -14.74 12.00 2.94
C SER A 96 -15.61 13.19 2.58
N PRO A 97 -15.33 13.96 1.51
CA PRO A 97 -16.33 14.84 0.98
C PRO A 97 -17.36 13.96 0.26
N GLU A 98 -18.40 13.66 1.02
CA GLU A 98 -19.79 13.53 0.62
C GLU A 98 -20.04 13.67 -0.88
N SER A 99 -20.47 12.56 -1.51
CA SER A 99 -21.11 12.57 -2.82
C SER A 99 -22.32 13.50 -2.77
N ALA A 100 -22.16 14.75 -3.22
CA ALA A 100 -23.27 15.64 -3.53
C ALA A 100 -23.97 15.14 -4.81
N ILE A 101 -24.83 14.15 -4.64
CA ILE A 101 -25.97 13.91 -5.53
C ILE A 101 -26.87 15.15 -5.47
N VAL A 102 -26.81 15.99 -6.48
CA VAL A 102 -27.87 16.98 -6.73
C VAL A 102 -28.87 16.31 -7.69
N GLU A 103 -29.84 15.61 -7.11
CA GLU A 103 -31.12 15.35 -7.75
C GLU A 103 -32.13 16.45 -7.36
N GLY A 104 -32.95 16.89 -8.32
CA GLY A 104 -34.13 17.75 -8.11
C GLY A 104 -34.06 19.06 -8.93
N GLU A 105 -34.56 19.07 -10.16
CA GLU A 105 -35.94 19.43 -10.54
C GLU A 105 -36.34 20.89 -10.20
N ASN A 106 -36.38 21.73 -11.24
CA ASN A 106 -37.57 22.46 -11.71
C ASN A 106 -37.28 23.16 -13.04
#